data_AF-A0A2E3QPB7-F1
#
_entry.id   AF-A0A2E3QPB7-F1
#
_cell.length_a   1.000
_cell.length_b   1.000
_cell.length_c   1.000
_cell.angle_alpha   90.00
_cell.angle_beta   90.00
_cell.angle_gamma   90.00
#
_symmetry.space_group_name_H-M   'P 1'
#
loop_
_entity.id
_entity.type
_entity.pdbx_description
1 polymer ?
#
loop_
_entity_poly.entity_id
_entity_poly.type
_entity_poly.pdbx_seq_one_letter_code
_entity_poly.pdbx_strand_id
1 'polypeptide(L)'
;MSNISYQIVPFAFLFILLLLYTGMKNKKTKISKVSKTAEKPNLKEYEIFLLNSEKKLIALRELYRQDLIDLNVYVSKTKTVANSIAKTIGKDITALSGNLNIEIHKQLRNNIRVKAKSISTKDSEKNIDNLINAVDKRIESGLKYD
;
A
#
# COMPACT_ATOMS: atom_id res chain seq x y z
N MET A 1 8.12 -55.34 -3.68
CA MET A 1 6.95 -54.52 -3.29
C MET A 1 7.48 -53.20 -2.77
N SER A 2 7.08 -52.08 -3.36
CA SER A 2 7.78 -50.80 -3.21
C SER A 2 7.55 -50.18 -1.83
N ASN A 3 8.63 -49.62 -1.26
CA ASN A 3 8.68 -48.94 0.03
C ASN A 3 7.96 -47.56 0.03
N ILE A 4 6.97 -47.36 -0.85
CA ILE A 4 6.23 -46.09 -1.00
C ILE A 4 5.55 -45.70 0.31
N SER A 5 5.06 -46.69 1.07
CA SER A 5 4.33 -46.46 2.32
C SER A 5 5.18 -45.79 3.39
N TYR A 6 6.48 -46.12 3.49
CA TYR A 6 7.37 -45.51 4.49
C TYR A 6 7.78 -44.07 4.17
N GLN A 7 7.58 -43.63 2.93
CA GLN A 7 7.94 -42.28 2.48
C GLN A 7 6.74 -41.32 2.53
N ILE A 8 5.53 -41.81 2.23
CA ILE A 8 4.30 -41.01 2.22
C ILE A 8 3.73 -40.80 3.63
N VAL A 9 3.74 -41.83 4.47
CA VAL A 9 3.10 -41.80 5.81
C VAL A 9 3.66 -40.68 6.72
N PRO A 10 4.97 -40.47 6.86
CA PRO A 10 5.48 -39.38 7.71
C PRO A 10 5.15 -37.99 7.18
N PHE A 11 5.06 -37.82 5.85
CA PHE A 11 4.70 -36.56 5.22
C PHE A 11 3.22 -36.22 5.41
N ALA A 12 2.34 -37.22 5.25
CA ALA A 12 0.91 -37.08 5.50
C ALA A 12 0.63 -36.75 6.98
N PHE A 13 1.37 -37.37 7.90
CA PHE A 13 1.26 -37.10 9.33
C PHE A 13 1.64 -35.65 9.67
N LEU A 14 2.75 -35.13 9.11
CA LEU A 14 3.14 -33.72 9.25
C LEU A 14 2.08 -32.76 8.70
N PHE A 15 1.49 -33.09 7.55
CA PHE A 15 0.45 -32.28 6.94
C PHE A 15 -0.82 -32.19 7.79
N ILE A 16 -1.24 -33.32 8.37
CA ILE A 16 -2.37 -33.38 9.32
C ILE A 16 -2.08 -32.56 10.58
N LEU A 17 -0.85 -32.62 11.11
CA LEU A 17 -0.41 -31.83 12.25
C LEU A 17 -0.46 -30.32 11.96
N LEU A 18 -0.10 -29.92 10.73
CA LEU A 18 -0.10 -28.54 10.29
C LEU A 18 -1.53 -27.99 10.08
N LEU A 19 -2.43 -28.83 9.57
CA LEU A 19 -3.87 -28.55 9.51
C LEU A 19 -4.48 -28.40 10.91
N LEU A 20 -4.13 -29.28 11.84
CA LEU A 20 -4.58 -29.22 13.23
C LEU A 20 -4.07 -27.95 13.93
N TYR A 21 -2.79 -27.61 13.76
CA TYR A 21 -2.17 -26.41 14.29
C TYR A 21 -2.82 -25.12 13.75
N THR A 22 -3.13 -25.10 12.45
CA THR A 22 -3.88 -23.99 11.83
C THR A 22 -5.30 -23.89 12.38
N GLY A 23 -5.99 -25.01 12.56
CA GLY A 23 -7.33 -25.06 13.14
C GLY A 23 -7.39 -24.58 14.59
N MET A 24 -6.35 -24.86 15.39
CA MET A 24 -6.25 -24.46 16.80
C MET A 24 -6.01 -22.95 16.99
N LYS A 25 -5.48 -22.23 16.00
CA LYS A 25 -5.27 -20.77 16.08
C LYS A 25 -6.56 -19.93 16.08
N ASN A 26 -7.72 -20.56 15.94
CA ASN A 26 -9.03 -19.90 16.00
C ASN A 26 -9.58 -19.68 17.42
N LYS A 27 -8.71 -19.45 18.42
CA LYS A 27 -9.17 -18.83 19.66
C LYS A 27 -9.58 -17.40 19.34
N LYS A 28 -10.89 -17.18 19.21
CA LYS A 28 -11.50 -15.85 19.24
C LYS A 28 -10.93 -15.13 20.46
N THR A 29 -10.01 -14.20 20.24
CA THR A 29 -9.64 -13.22 21.24
C THR A 29 -10.94 -12.57 21.68
N LYS A 30 -11.34 -12.78 22.94
CA LYS A 30 -12.41 -11.99 23.56
C LYS A 30 -11.97 -10.54 23.40
N ILE A 31 -12.64 -9.82 22.50
CA ILE A 31 -12.51 -8.38 22.38
C ILE A 31 -13.04 -7.85 23.72
N SER A 32 -12.14 -7.55 24.65
CA SER A 32 -12.49 -6.75 25.81
C SER A 32 -13.00 -5.43 25.24
N LYS A 33 -14.27 -5.12 25.49
CA LYS A 33 -14.79 -3.77 25.29
C LYS A 33 -14.13 -2.89 26.34
N VAL A 34 -12.89 -2.48 26.08
CA VAL A 34 -12.33 -1.30 26.73
C VAL A 34 -13.12 -0.14 26.15
N SER A 35 -14.02 0.42 26.96
CA SER A 35 -14.67 1.69 26.68
C SER A 35 -13.57 2.73 26.53
N LYS A 36 -13.18 3.04 25.29
CA LYS A 36 -12.33 4.18 25.01
C LYS A 36 -13.14 5.42 25.32
N THR A 37 -12.84 6.03 26.47
CA THR A 37 -13.00 7.46 26.68
C THR A 37 -12.50 8.19 25.45
N ALA A 38 -13.24 9.21 25.01
CA ALA A 38 -12.95 9.98 23.81
C ALA A 38 -11.57 10.67 23.93
N GLU A 39 -10.50 9.95 23.62
CA GLU A 39 -9.21 10.53 23.29
C GLU A 39 -9.35 11.26 21.97
N LYS A 40 -8.90 12.51 21.95
CA LYS A 40 -8.86 13.35 20.77
C LYS A 40 -8.18 12.58 19.63
N PRO A 41 -8.68 12.68 18.39
CA PRO A 41 -8.14 11.94 17.26
C PRO A 41 -6.65 12.27 17.08
N ASN A 42 -5.78 11.30 17.33
CA ASN A 42 -4.35 11.42 17.02
C ASN A 42 -4.20 11.37 15.49
N LEU A 43 -4.08 12.54 14.86
CA LEU A 43 -4.05 12.71 13.40
C LEU A 43 -3.02 11.77 12.72
N LYS A 44 -1.91 11.50 13.40
CA LYS A 44 -0.83 10.62 12.93
C LYS A 44 -1.25 9.15 12.89
N GLU A 45 -2.10 8.71 13.82
CA GLU A 45 -2.63 7.34 13.82
C GLU A 45 -3.62 7.12 12.67
N TYR A 46 -4.44 8.13 12.35
CA TYR A 46 -5.33 8.08 11.19
C TYR A 46 -4.57 8.01 9.87
N GLU A 47 -3.51 8.81 9.74
CA GLU A 47 -2.64 8.80 8.56
C GLU A 47 -2.01 7.41 8.36
N ILE A 48 -1.42 6.83 9.42
CA ILE A 48 -0.83 5.49 9.37
C ILE A 48 -1.89 4.43 9.03
N PHE A 49 -3.08 4.54 9.62
CA PHE A 49 -4.19 3.62 9.34
C PHE A 49 -4.65 3.67 7.88
N LEU A 50 -4.81 4.87 7.32
CA LEU A 50 -5.21 5.09 5.93
C LEU A 50 -4.14 4.56 4.96
N LEU A 51 -2.88 4.89 5.20
CA LEU A 51 -1.76 4.42 4.39
C LEU A 51 -1.67 2.88 4.38
N ASN A 52 -1.87 2.25 5.53
CA ASN A 52 -1.89 0.79 5.63
C ASN A 52 -3.11 0.17 4.95
N SER A 53 -4.25 0.86 4.97
CA SER A 53 -5.47 0.41 4.27
C SER A 53 -5.29 0.48 2.76
N GLU A 54 -4.66 1.53 2.25
CA GLU A 54 -4.28 1.66 0.83
C GLU A 54 -3.36 0.52 0.39
N LYS A 55 -2.26 0.27 1.13
CA LYS A 55 -1.33 -0.84 0.83
C LYS A 55 -2.04 -2.19 0.72
N LYS A 56 -3.00 -2.45 1.62
CA LYS A 56 -3.80 -3.68 1.59
C LYS A 56 -4.71 -3.76 0.36
N LEU A 57 -5.32 -2.65 -0.05
CA LEU A 57 -6.16 -2.60 -1.27
C LEU A 57 -5.33 -2.80 -2.53
N ILE A 58 -4.12 -2.22 -2.60
CA ILE A 58 -3.18 -2.43 -3.71
C ILE A 58 -2.81 -3.92 -3.78
N ALA A 59 -2.40 -4.52 -2.68
CA ALA A 59 -2.07 -5.94 -2.64
C ALA A 59 -3.26 -6.82 -3.06
N LEU A 60 -4.46 -6.51 -2.57
CA LEU A 60 -5.68 -7.23 -2.93
C LEU A 60 -6.01 -7.12 -4.43
N ARG A 61 -5.78 -5.94 -5.03
CA ARG A 61 -5.92 -5.73 -6.48
C ARG A 61 -4.92 -6.55 -7.27
N GLU A 62 -3.65 -6.59 -6.83
CA GLU A 62 -2.63 -7.39 -7.50
C GLU A 62 -2.93 -8.90 -7.42
N LEU A 63 -3.39 -9.39 -6.27
CA LEU A 63 -3.84 -10.79 -6.11
C LEU A 63 -4.97 -11.15 -7.08
N TYR A 64 -5.94 -10.25 -7.25
CA TYR A 64 -7.02 -10.44 -8.20
C TYR A 64 -6.52 -10.42 -9.65
N ARG A 65 -5.61 -9.49 -9.99
CA ARG A 65 -5.03 -9.39 -11.34
C ARG A 65 -4.16 -10.59 -11.71
N GLN A 66 -3.60 -11.28 -10.73
CA GLN A 66 -2.81 -12.51 -10.90
C GLN A 66 -3.68 -13.77 -10.89
N ASP A 67 -5.02 -13.63 -10.89
CA ASP A 67 -5.99 -14.73 -10.79
C ASP A 67 -5.77 -15.65 -9.57
N LEU A 68 -5.15 -15.12 -8.50
CA LEU A 68 -4.92 -15.86 -7.26
C LEU A 68 -6.15 -15.86 -6.33
N ILE A 69 -7.10 -14.95 -6.58
CA ILE A 69 -8.37 -14.84 -5.85
C ILE A 69 -9.52 -14.55 -6.80
N ASP A 70 -10.70 -15.06 -6.48
CA ASP A 70 -11.90 -14.81 -7.27
C ASP A 70 -12.47 -13.40 -7.05
N LEU A 71 -13.27 -12.94 -8.03
CA LEU A 71 -14.00 -11.67 -7.95
C LEU A 71 -14.83 -11.56 -6.66
N ASN A 72 -15.48 -12.64 -6.24
CA ASN A 72 -16.27 -12.67 -4.99
C ASN A 72 -15.40 -12.38 -3.76
N VAL A 73 -14.20 -12.95 -3.71
CA VAL A 73 -13.25 -12.72 -2.62
C VAL A 73 -12.73 -11.28 -2.68
N TYR A 74 -12.36 -10.80 -3.88
CA TYR A 74 -11.92 -9.42 -4.09
C TYR A 74 -12.95 -8.40 -3.59
N VAL A 75 -14.22 -8.53 -4.00
CA VAL A 75 -15.31 -7.63 -3.60
C VAL A 75 -15.58 -7.71 -2.10
N SER A 76 -15.64 -8.91 -1.52
CA SER A 76 -15.90 -9.09 -0.09
C SER A 76 -14.80 -8.49 0.79
N LYS A 77 -13.53 -8.72 0.44
CA LYS A 77 -12.38 -8.16 1.17
C LYS A 77 -12.31 -6.64 1.00
N THR A 78 -12.58 -6.11 -0.19
CA THR A 78 -12.66 -4.66 -0.43
C THR A 78 -13.75 -4.02 0.44
N LYS A 79 -14.95 -4.63 0.50
CA LYS A 79 -16.04 -4.18 1.36
C LYS A 79 -15.67 -4.20 2.85
N THR A 80 -14.87 -5.18 3.27
CA THR A 80 -14.37 -5.27 4.65
C THR A 80 -13.46 -4.09 4.99
N VAL A 81 -12.53 -3.74 4.08
CA VAL A 81 -11.66 -2.58 4.26
C VAL A 81 -12.46 -1.28 4.29
N ALA A 82 -13.41 -1.11 3.36
CA ALA A 82 -14.31 0.06 3.34
C ALA A 82 -15.09 0.21 4.65
N ASN A 83 -15.62 -0.89 5.20
CA ASN A 83 -16.32 -0.89 6.48
C ASN A 83 -15.40 -0.53 7.65
N SER A 84 -14.14 -0.98 7.64
CA SER A 84 -13.16 -0.59 8.65
C SER A 84 -12.84 0.91 8.57
N ILE A 85 -12.66 1.46 7.38
CA ILE A 85 -12.44 2.89 7.17
C ILE A 85 -13.66 3.69 7.66
N ALA A 86 -14.87 3.28 7.29
CA ALA A 86 -16.10 3.94 7.73
C ALA A 86 -16.29 3.89 9.26
N LYS A 87 -15.88 2.81 9.94
CA LYS A 87 -15.95 2.74 11.41
C LYS A 87 -14.92 3.63 12.10
N THR A 88 -13.72 3.72 11.53
CA THR A 88 -12.63 4.52 12.10
C THR A 88 -12.83 6.01 11.83
N ILE A 89 -13.26 6.39 10.63
CA ILE A 89 -13.32 7.79 10.17
C ILE A 89 -14.75 8.32 10.02
N GLY A 90 -15.72 7.44 9.70
CA GLY A 90 -17.10 7.84 9.40
C GLY A 90 -17.88 8.40 10.59
N LYS A 91 -17.37 8.24 11.82
CA LYS A 91 -17.93 8.94 13.00
C LYS A 91 -17.54 10.42 13.06
N ASP A 92 -16.41 10.80 12.45
CA ASP A 92 -15.89 12.18 12.40
C ASP A 92 -16.25 12.90 11.08
N ILE A 93 -16.41 12.20 9.96
CA ILE A 93 -16.72 12.81 8.65
C ILE A 93 -18.12 13.44 8.58
N THR A 94 -19.13 12.83 9.20
CA THR A 94 -20.49 13.38 9.22
C THR A 94 -20.58 14.73 9.94
N ALA A 95 -19.63 15.03 10.83
CA ALA A 95 -19.50 16.33 11.48
C ALA A 95 -18.70 17.36 10.64
N LEU A 96 -18.00 16.91 9.59
CA LEU A 96 -16.97 17.67 8.87
C LEU A 96 -17.35 17.97 7.39
N SER A 97 -18.44 17.35 6.90
CA SER A 97 -18.82 17.30 5.48
C SER A 97 -19.30 18.62 4.87
N GLY A 98 -19.65 19.65 5.66
CA GLY A 98 -20.24 20.90 5.12
C GLY A 98 -19.22 21.87 4.50
N ASN A 99 -18.02 21.97 5.06
CA ASN A 99 -17.02 22.99 4.70
C ASN A 99 -15.68 22.44 4.19
N LEU A 100 -15.43 21.14 4.30
CA LEU A 100 -14.13 20.56 3.94
C LEU A 100 -13.91 20.39 2.44
N ASN A 101 -14.95 20.18 1.64
CA ASN A 101 -14.77 19.69 0.28
C ASN A 101 -13.99 20.70 -0.57
N ILE A 102 -14.31 21.99 -0.45
CA ILE A 102 -13.64 23.06 -1.22
C ILE A 102 -12.19 23.25 -0.75
N GLU A 103 -11.95 23.27 0.56
CA GLU A 103 -10.62 23.50 1.13
C GLU A 103 -9.67 22.31 0.85
N ILE A 104 -10.16 21.07 0.99
CA ILE A 104 -9.39 19.86 0.64
C ILE A 104 -9.08 19.84 -0.85
N HIS A 105 -10.05 20.13 -1.72
CA HIS A 105 -9.80 20.19 -3.16
C HIS A 105 -8.78 21.27 -3.52
N LYS A 106 -8.84 22.44 -2.88
CA LYS A 106 -7.89 23.54 -3.08
C LYS A 106 -6.48 23.15 -2.61
N GLN A 107 -6.36 22.55 -1.42
CA GLN A 107 -5.09 22.06 -0.89
C GLN A 107 -4.49 20.95 -1.76
N LEU A 108 -5.30 19.99 -2.19
CA LEU A 108 -4.87 18.91 -3.08
C LEU A 108 -4.37 19.46 -4.42
N ARG A 109 -5.14 20.38 -5.06
CA ARG A 109 -4.73 21.03 -6.30
C ARG A 109 -3.41 21.78 -6.15
N ASN A 110 -3.23 22.49 -5.04
CA ASN A 110 -2.01 23.24 -4.78
C ASN A 110 -0.81 22.31 -4.58
N ASN A 111 -0.96 21.26 -3.78
CA ASN A 111 0.10 20.28 -3.52
C ASN A 111 0.52 19.54 -4.80
N ILE A 112 -0.45 19.15 -5.65
CA ILE A 112 -0.16 18.55 -6.96
C ILE A 112 0.61 19.54 -7.84
N ARG A 113 0.19 20.81 -7.91
CA ARG A 113 0.86 21.85 -8.70
C ARG A 113 2.30 22.09 -8.24
N VAL A 114 2.53 22.17 -6.93
CA VAL A 114 3.88 22.36 -6.35
C VAL A 114 4.77 21.16 -6.67
N LYS A 115 4.25 19.93 -6.48
CA LYS A 115 5.00 18.71 -6.77
C LYS A 115 5.33 18.57 -8.26
N ALA A 116 4.38 18.85 -9.15
CA ALA A 116 4.59 18.85 -10.60
C ALA A 116 5.68 19.86 -11.03
N LYS A 117 5.68 21.07 -10.46
CA LYS A 117 6.72 22.07 -10.70
C LYS A 117 8.11 21.59 -10.24
N SER A 118 8.19 20.95 -9.07
CA SER A 118 9.48 20.43 -8.56
C SER A 118 10.09 19.30 -9.40
N ILE A 119 9.25 18.56 -10.15
CA ILE A 119 9.68 17.52 -11.09
C ILE A 119 10.23 18.19 -12.37
N SER A 120 9.51 19.19 -12.90
CA SER A 120 9.92 19.93 -14.10
C SER A 120 11.27 20.64 -13.95
N THR A 121 11.64 21.11 -12.75
CA THR A 121 12.89 21.86 -12.54
C THR A 121 14.11 20.98 -12.30
N LYS A 122 13.94 19.70 -11.96
CA LYS A 122 15.08 18.80 -11.67
C LYS A 122 15.73 18.21 -12.93
N ASP A 123 14.95 18.03 -14.00
CA ASP A 123 15.40 17.32 -15.20
C ASP A 123 15.81 18.25 -16.36
N SER A 124 15.43 19.53 -16.36
CA SER A 124 15.71 20.41 -17.52
C SER A 124 17.09 21.07 -17.49
N GLU A 125 17.60 21.43 -16.32
CA GLU A 125 18.83 22.24 -16.20
C GLU A 125 20.09 21.36 -16.24
N LYS A 126 20.11 20.24 -15.52
CA LYS A 126 21.24 19.30 -15.50
C LYS A 126 21.52 18.62 -16.85
N ASN A 127 20.50 18.45 -17.70
CA ASN A 127 20.66 17.72 -18.95
C ASN A 127 21.26 18.60 -20.07
N ILE A 128 20.95 19.90 -20.12
CA ILE A 128 21.50 20.81 -21.12
C ILE A 128 22.98 21.09 -20.81
N ASP A 129 23.31 21.40 -19.56
CA ASP A 129 24.70 21.67 -19.16
C ASP A 129 25.61 20.45 -19.36
N ASN A 130 25.10 19.24 -19.09
CA ASN A 130 25.84 18.01 -19.36
C ASN A 130 26.01 17.75 -20.87
N LEU A 131 25.02 18.13 -21.69
CA LEU A 131 25.11 17.99 -23.14
C LEU A 131 26.14 18.97 -23.71
N ILE A 132 26.14 20.22 -23.24
CA ILE A 132 27.11 21.25 -23.63
C ILE A 132 28.52 20.80 -23.23
N ASN A 133 28.71 20.37 -21.98
CA ASN A 133 30.00 19.87 -21.50
C ASN A 133 30.49 18.63 -22.28
N ALA A 134 29.58 17.73 -22.68
CA ALA A 134 29.93 16.56 -23.48
C ALA A 134 30.34 16.93 -24.92
N VAL A 135 29.70 17.96 -25.50
CA VAL A 135 30.06 18.50 -26.81
C VAL A 135 31.41 19.22 -26.74
N ASP A 136 31.64 20.09 -25.76
CA ASP A 136 32.91 20.80 -25.58
C ASP A 136 34.07 19.83 -25.41
N LYS A 137 33.90 18.79 -24.58
CA LYS A 137 34.91 17.74 -24.38
C LYS A 137 35.19 16.94 -25.66
N ARG A 138 34.19 16.77 -26.52
CA ARG A 138 34.35 16.11 -27.83
C ARG A 138 35.09 17.01 -28.83
N ILE A 139 34.84 18.32 -28.80
CA ILE A 139 35.57 19.31 -29.61
C ILE A 139 37.03 19.38 -29.17
N GLU A 140 37.30 19.48 -27.86
CA GLU A 140 38.67 19.50 -27.32
C GLU A 140 39.47 18.23 -27.62
N SER A 141 38.82 17.06 -27.60
CA SER A 141 39.48 15.80 -27.93
C SER A 141 39.72 15.61 -29.43
N GLY A 142 38.87 16.20 -30.29
CA GLY A 142 39.08 16.24 -31.74
C GLY A 142 40.19 17.20 -32.17
N LEU A 143 40.40 18.30 -31.44
CA LEU A 143 41.45 19.29 -31.69
C LEU A 143 42.84 18.88 -31.17
N LYS A 144 42.95 17.77 -30.44
CA LYS A 144 44.22 17.20 -29.94
C LYS A 144 44.78 16.08 -30.82
N TYR A 145 44.14 15.81 -31.96
CA TYR A 145 44.65 14.94 -33.01
C TYR A 145 45.00 15.79 -34.24
N ASP A 146 46.01 16.64 -34.09
CA ASP A 146 46.93 17.11 -35.13
C ASP A 146 48.27 17.48 -34.45
#